data_AF-A0AA42YCF3-F1
#
_entry.id   AF-A0AA42YCF3-F1
#
_cell.length_a   1.000
_cell.length_b   1.000
_cell.length_c   1.000
_cell.angle_alpha   90.00
_cell.angle_beta   90.00
_cell.angle_gamma   90.00
#
_symmetry.space_group_name_H-M   'P 1'
#
loop_
_entity.id
_entity.type
_entity.pdbx_description
1 polymer ?
#
loop_
_entity_poly.entity_id
_entity_poly.type
_entity_poly.pdbx_seq_one_letter_code
_entity_poly.pdbx_strand_id
1 'polypeptide(L)'
;MPARRPLPQAGSAYLVTLLLLVIMTLLGLSLALVTGTESQIGANERILERVFYATDAGIGIAAARVLVSSDYYYDVGNDENNSYILNEAPGAASPLVRSRVSVGPLMPTQVAPCNLCEINNAGSYRDSSYQRGNILLPTRGQRQTLGNAIALRRVAATMDVQPWRVPVSSLFPLAQMPTEELAEKAAL
;
A
#
# COMPACT_ATOMS: atom_id res chain seq x y z
N MET A 1 -17.11 -76.44 33.38
CA MET A 1 -16.69 -75.02 33.26
C MET A 1 -17.93 -74.14 33.33
N PRO A 2 -18.11 -73.29 34.36
CA PRO A 2 -19.29 -72.44 34.46
C PRO A 2 -19.24 -71.30 33.43
N ALA A 3 -20.22 -71.25 32.54
CA ALA A 3 -20.40 -70.17 31.57
C ALA A 3 -20.94 -68.92 32.28
N ARG A 4 -20.14 -67.85 32.36
CA ARG A 4 -20.61 -66.54 32.85
C ARG A 4 -21.59 -65.96 31.82
N ARG A 5 -22.84 -65.73 32.24
CA ARG A 5 -23.81 -64.98 31.45
C ARG A 5 -23.46 -63.48 31.51
N PRO A 6 -23.34 -62.78 30.37
CA PRO A 6 -23.11 -61.34 30.38
C PRO A 6 -24.34 -60.63 30.96
N LEU A 7 -24.13 -59.76 31.95
CA LEU A 7 -25.20 -58.89 32.45
C LEU A 7 -25.58 -57.88 31.35
N PRO A 8 -26.86 -57.53 31.20
CA PRO A 8 -27.31 -56.55 30.22
C PRO A 8 -26.82 -55.14 30.59
N GLN A 9 -25.75 -54.69 29.93
CA GLN A 9 -25.11 -53.37 30.10
C GLN A 9 -25.79 -52.28 29.24
N ALA A 10 -27.12 -52.33 29.07
CA ALA A 10 -27.83 -51.47 28.12
C ALA A 10 -27.70 -49.96 28.43
N GLY A 11 -27.49 -49.59 29.70
CA GLY A 11 -27.39 -48.19 30.12
C GLY A 11 -26.04 -47.51 29.80
N SER A 12 -24.92 -48.25 29.81
CA SER A 12 -23.60 -47.65 29.57
C SER A 12 -23.38 -47.26 28.11
N ALA A 13 -24.00 -48.00 27.18
CA ALA A 13 -23.93 -47.70 25.75
C ALA A 13 -24.47 -46.30 25.41
N TYR A 14 -25.59 -45.89 26.03
CA TYR A 14 -26.17 -44.55 25.82
C TYR A 14 -25.28 -43.43 26.33
N LEU A 15 -24.58 -43.62 27.45
CA LEU A 15 -23.66 -42.62 27.98
C LEU A 15 -22.46 -42.44 27.06
N VAL A 16 -21.93 -43.54 26.51
CA VAL A 16 -20.81 -43.49 25.56
C VAL A 16 -21.22 -42.78 24.28
N THR A 17 -22.40 -43.05 23.73
CA THR A 17 -22.85 -42.37 22.50
C THR A 17 -23.11 -40.88 22.73
N LEU A 18 -23.73 -40.50 23.86
CA LEU A 18 -23.91 -39.09 24.21
C LEU A 18 -22.58 -38.37 24.39
N LEU A 19 -21.61 -38.99 25.07
CA LEU A 19 -20.27 -38.42 25.22
C LEU A 19 -19.59 -38.23 23.86
N LEU A 20 -19.68 -39.23 22.97
CA LEU A 20 -19.08 -39.16 21.64
C LEU A 20 -19.74 -38.08 20.78
N LEU A 21 -21.07 -37.96 20.85
CA LEU A 21 -21.83 -36.92 20.16
C LEU A 21 -21.39 -35.52 20.64
N VAL A 22 -21.22 -35.32 21.95
CA VAL A 22 -20.71 -34.07 22.53
C VAL A 22 -19.27 -33.77 22.07
N ILE A 23 -18.39 -34.78 22.03
CA ILE A 23 -17.01 -34.57 21.55
C ILE A 23 -17.01 -34.20 20.07
N MET A 24 -17.81 -34.88 19.24
CA MET A 24 -17.91 -34.59 17.81
C MET A 24 -18.52 -33.21 17.53
N THR A 25 -19.50 -32.76 18.31
CA THR A 25 -20.05 -31.41 18.14
C THR A 25 -19.06 -30.32 18.53
N LEU A 26 -18.30 -30.53 19.62
CA LEU A 26 -17.24 -29.59 20.01
C LEU A 26 -16.13 -29.50 18.96
N LEU A 27 -15.73 -30.63 18.37
CA LEU A 27 -14.76 -30.65 17.27
C LEU A 27 -15.31 -30.00 15.99
N GLY A 28 -16.59 -30.23 15.66
CA GLY A 28 -17.24 -29.58 14.52
C GLY A 28 -17.31 -28.05 14.67
N LEU A 29 -17.65 -27.57 15.88
CA LEU A 29 -17.69 -26.14 16.20
C LEU A 29 -16.30 -25.50 16.17
N SER A 30 -15.28 -26.19 16.68
CA SER A 30 -13.91 -25.65 16.65
C SER A 30 -13.38 -25.51 15.23
N LEU A 31 -13.59 -26.52 14.37
CA LEU A 31 -13.22 -26.44 12.95
C LEU A 31 -13.98 -25.29 12.25
N ALA A 32 -15.29 -25.18 12.47
CA ALA A 32 -16.10 -24.12 11.85
C ALA A 32 -15.61 -22.72 12.24
N LEU A 33 -15.20 -22.52 13.49
CA LEU A 33 -14.65 -21.25 13.96
C LEU A 33 -13.32 -20.94 13.27
N VAL A 34 -12.40 -21.92 13.18
CA VAL A 34 -11.11 -21.74 12.51
C VAL A 34 -11.31 -21.36 11.04
N THR A 35 -12.11 -22.11 10.30
CA THR A 35 -12.42 -21.81 8.88
C THR A 35 -13.06 -20.43 8.72
N GLY A 36 -13.92 -20.01 9.66
CA GLY A 36 -14.50 -18.67 9.67
C GLY A 36 -13.43 -17.57 9.79
N THR A 37 -12.48 -17.74 10.72
CA THR A 37 -11.40 -16.75 10.92
C THR A 37 -10.43 -16.70 9.74
N GLU A 38 -10.06 -17.84 9.16
CA GLU A 38 -9.19 -17.90 7.97
C GLU A 38 -9.82 -17.21 6.76
N SER A 39 -11.13 -17.39 6.57
CA SER A 39 -11.85 -16.72 5.48
C SER A 39 -11.84 -15.20 5.63
N GLN A 40 -12.01 -14.68 6.85
CA GLN A 40 -11.95 -13.24 7.13
C GLN A 40 -10.55 -12.67 6.93
N ILE A 41 -9.52 -13.39 7.39
CA ILE A 41 -8.11 -13.00 7.20
C ILE A 41 -7.80 -12.95 5.70
N GLY A 42 -8.14 -13.99 4.94
CA GLY A 42 -7.90 -14.03 3.49
C GLY A 42 -8.65 -12.93 2.72
N ALA A 43 -9.85 -12.55 3.16
CA ALA A 43 -10.57 -11.41 2.57
C ALA A 43 -9.83 -10.09 2.82
N ASN A 44 -9.32 -9.87 4.03
CA ASN A 44 -8.57 -8.67 4.39
C ASN A 44 -7.23 -8.60 3.66
N GLU A 45 -6.50 -9.70 3.55
CA GLU A 45 -5.24 -9.79 2.79
C GLU A 45 -5.44 -9.40 1.33
N ARG A 46 -6.46 -9.97 0.66
CA ARG A 46 -6.80 -9.61 -0.72
C ARG A 46 -7.14 -8.12 -0.90
N ILE A 47 -7.80 -7.52 0.08
CA ILE A 47 -8.08 -6.08 0.05
C ILE A 47 -6.78 -5.29 0.15
N LEU A 48 -5.90 -5.65 1.09
CA LEU A 48 -4.61 -4.99 1.29
C LEU A 48 -3.70 -5.12 0.06
N GLU A 49 -3.65 -6.30 -0.57
CA GLU A 49 -2.91 -6.52 -1.81
C GLU A 49 -3.40 -5.60 -2.93
N ARG A 50 -4.72 -5.47 -3.10
CA ARG A 50 -5.29 -4.54 -4.09
C ARG A 50 -4.93 -3.08 -3.81
N VAL A 51 -4.92 -2.66 -2.54
CA VAL A 51 -4.46 -1.31 -2.18
C VAL A 51 -2.97 -1.16 -2.45
N PHE A 52 -2.18 -2.18 -2.17
CA PHE A 52 -0.75 -2.18 -2.45
C PHE A 52 -0.47 -2.02 -3.95
N TYR A 53 -1.07 -2.85 -4.81
CA TYR A 53 -0.90 -2.73 -6.27
C TYR A 53 -1.40 -1.38 -6.82
N ALA A 54 -2.50 -0.86 -6.28
CA ALA A 54 -2.96 0.49 -6.62
C ALA A 54 -1.90 1.55 -6.24
N THR A 55 -1.33 1.44 -5.04
CA THR A 55 -0.30 2.37 -4.55
C THR A 55 0.95 2.31 -5.40
N ASP A 56 1.40 1.11 -5.74
CA ASP A 56 2.57 0.86 -6.59
C ASP A 56 2.38 1.42 -8.01
N ALA A 57 1.20 1.23 -8.60
CA ALA A 57 0.85 1.86 -9.87
C ALA A 57 0.89 3.40 -9.77
N GLY A 58 0.46 3.98 -8.64
CA GLY A 58 0.54 5.42 -8.38
C GLY A 58 1.97 5.94 -8.31
N ILE A 59 2.91 5.17 -7.75
CA ILE A 59 4.35 5.48 -7.81
C ILE A 59 4.81 5.55 -9.26
N GLY A 60 4.44 4.57 -10.09
CA GLY A 60 4.78 4.57 -11.51
C GLY A 60 4.23 5.79 -12.27
N ILE A 61 2.98 6.17 -12.01
CA ILE A 61 2.37 7.36 -12.62
C ILE A 61 3.08 8.64 -12.16
N ALA A 62 3.39 8.75 -10.87
CA ALA A 62 4.12 9.90 -10.34
C ALA A 62 5.52 10.01 -10.92
N ALA A 63 6.27 8.91 -10.97
CA ALA A 63 7.58 8.87 -11.61
C ALA A 63 7.48 9.26 -13.09
N ALA A 64 6.48 8.76 -13.82
CA ALA A 64 6.27 9.13 -15.22
C ALA A 64 5.98 10.63 -15.40
N ARG A 65 5.16 11.25 -14.55
CA ARG A 65 4.91 12.71 -14.58
C ARG A 65 6.18 13.50 -14.31
N VAL A 66 6.92 13.14 -13.27
CA VAL A 66 8.21 13.74 -12.90
C VAL A 66 9.20 13.69 -14.07
N LEU A 67 9.23 12.58 -14.81
CA LEU A 67 10.12 12.41 -15.97
C LEU A 67 9.63 13.13 -17.24
N VAL A 68 8.32 13.21 -17.47
CA VAL A 68 7.74 13.72 -18.74
C VAL A 68 7.40 15.20 -18.65
N SER A 69 6.66 15.63 -17.63
CA SER A 69 6.20 17.01 -17.49
C SER A 69 7.15 17.88 -16.67
N SER A 70 8.21 17.30 -16.08
CA SER A 70 9.10 17.97 -15.13
C SER A 70 8.32 18.68 -14.00
N ASP A 71 7.15 18.12 -13.67
CA ASP A 71 6.28 18.65 -12.63
C ASP A 71 6.68 18.05 -11.30
N TYR A 72 7.54 18.78 -10.60
CA TYR A 72 8.05 18.41 -9.28
C TYR A 72 7.28 19.08 -8.14
N TYR A 73 6.26 19.88 -8.49
CA TYR A 73 5.55 20.68 -7.52
C TYR A 73 4.49 19.84 -6.81
N TYR A 74 4.73 19.60 -5.53
CA TYR A 74 3.73 19.01 -4.65
C TYR A 74 3.02 20.12 -3.89
N ASP A 75 1.74 20.33 -4.22
CA ASP A 75 0.87 21.22 -3.46
C ASP A 75 0.41 20.52 -2.18
N VAL A 76 1.06 20.84 -1.06
CA VAL A 76 0.75 20.24 0.25
C VAL A 76 -0.64 20.66 0.76
N GLY A 77 -1.27 21.70 0.19
CA GLY A 77 -2.62 22.14 0.57
C GLY A 77 -3.74 21.44 -0.20
N ASN A 78 -3.42 20.83 -1.34
CA ASN A 78 -4.40 20.21 -2.25
C ASN A 78 -4.10 18.73 -2.44
N ASP A 79 -4.34 17.94 -1.40
CA ASP A 79 -4.24 16.47 -1.42
C ASP A 79 -5.09 15.84 -2.55
N GLU A 80 -6.14 16.54 -3.00
CA GLU A 80 -6.98 16.11 -4.12
C GLU A 80 -6.26 16.16 -5.48
N ASN A 81 -5.39 17.17 -5.71
CA ASN A 81 -4.67 17.35 -6.98
C ASN A 81 -3.59 16.28 -7.19
N ASN A 82 -3.04 15.75 -6.10
CA ASN A 82 -2.02 14.69 -6.11
C ASN A 82 -2.58 13.31 -5.79
N SER A 83 -3.92 13.18 -5.84
CA SER A 83 -4.61 11.92 -5.68
C SER A 83 -5.08 11.34 -7.00
N TYR A 84 -4.79 10.07 -7.22
CA TYR A 84 -5.26 9.29 -8.37
C TYR A 84 -6.40 8.39 -7.93
N ILE A 85 -7.51 8.47 -8.64
CA ILE A 85 -8.62 7.55 -8.46
C ILE A 85 -8.45 6.42 -9.46
N LEU A 86 -8.19 5.21 -8.95
CA LEU A 86 -8.08 4.01 -9.76
C LEU A 86 -9.42 3.27 -9.68
N ASN A 87 -9.93 2.83 -10.85
CA ASN A 87 -11.20 2.11 -11.06
C ASN A 87 -12.47 2.96 -11.24
N GLU A 88 -12.37 4.20 -11.73
CA GLU A 88 -13.53 4.86 -12.33
C GLU A 88 -13.66 4.42 -13.79
N ALA A 89 -14.60 3.51 -14.05
CA ALA A 89 -15.06 3.33 -15.42
C ALA A 89 -15.77 4.62 -15.84
N PRO A 90 -15.40 5.24 -16.98
CA PRO A 90 -16.05 6.46 -17.43
C PRO A 90 -17.55 6.21 -17.62
N GLY A 91 -18.38 6.95 -16.89
CA GLY A 91 -19.85 6.84 -16.95
C GLY A 91 -20.49 5.84 -15.97
N ALA A 92 -19.72 5.14 -15.13
CA ALA A 92 -20.31 4.34 -14.04
C ALA A 92 -20.78 5.26 -12.90
N ALA A 93 -22.05 5.14 -12.50
CA ALA A 93 -22.55 5.76 -11.28
C ALA A 93 -21.61 5.39 -10.12
N SER A 94 -21.16 6.40 -9.36
CA SER A 94 -20.10 6.33 -8.32
C SER A 94 -19.89 4.91 -7.79
N PRO A 95 -18.76 4.26 -8.11
CA PRO A 95 -18.55 2.88 -7.69
C PRO A 95 -18.63 2.82 -6.16
N LEU A 96 -19.38 1.84 -5.65
CA LEU A 96 -19.54 1.59 -4.21
C LEU A 96 -18.17 1.46 -3.51
N VAL A 97 -17.13 1.07 -4.27
CA VAL A 97 -15.76 0.94 -3.78
C VAL A 97 -14.78 1.63 -4.72
N ARG A 98 -14.00 2.56 -4.18
CA ARG A 98 -12.99 3.36 -4.90
C ARG A 98 -11.60 3.11 -4.32
N SER A 99 -10.57 3.07 -5.16
CA SER A 99 -9.18 3.14 -4.72
C SER A 99 -8.64 4.54 -4.98
N ARG A 100 -8.20 5.24 -3.94
CA ARG A 100 -7.54 6.54 -4.02
C ARG A 100 -6.06 6.35 -3.67
N VAL A 101 -5.17 6.93 -4.47
CA VAL A 101 -3.73 6.90 -4.22
C VAL A 101 -3.25 8.34 -4.14
N SER A 102 -2.87 8.81 -2.95
CA SER A 102 -2.20 10.11 -2.78
C SER A 102 -0.69 9.90 -2.88
N VAL A 103 -0.03 10.70 -3.70
CA VAL A 103 1.43 10.69 -3.85
C VAL A 103 1.95 11.91 -3.13
N GLY A 104 2.75 11.71 -2.09
CA GLY A 104 3.33 12.79 -1.30
C GLY A 104 4.49 13.51 -2.01
N PRO A 105 5.12 14.49 -1.32
CA PRO A 105 6.16 15.30 -1.93
C PRO A 105 7.40 14.49 -2.26
N LEU A 106 8.04 14.85 -3.38
CA LEU A 106 9.34 14.32 -3.79
C LEU A 106 10.41 14.82 -2.82
N MET A 107 11.10 13.89 -2.15
CA MET A 107 12.16 14.23 -1.21
C MET A 107 13.51 13.77 -1.78
N PRO A 108 14.36 14.66 -2.29
CA PRO A 108 15.70 14.27 -2.72
C PRO A 108 16.52 13.83 -1.49
N THR A 109 17.02 12.59 -1.51
CA THR A 109 17.85 12.02 -0.44
C THR A 109 19.34 12.16 -0.74
N GLN A 110 19.70 12.18 -2.02
CA GLN A 110 21.08 12.38 -2.46
C GLN A 110 21.06 13.13 -3.78
N VAL A 111 21.89 14.16 -3.90
CA VAL A 111 22.12 14.88 -5.16
C VAL A 111 23.63 14.95 -5.38
N ALA A 112 24.09 14.51 -6.54
CA ALA A 112 25.50 14.48 -6.91
C ALA A 112 25.68 14.91 -8.37
N PRO A 113 26.83 15.48 -8.76
CA PRO A 113 27.13 15.75 -10.16
C PRO A 113 27.19 14.43 -10.95
N CYS A 114 26.66 14.42 -12.18
CA CYS A 114 26.72 13.25 -13.04
C CYS A 114 27.93 13.29 -13.97
N ASN A 115 29.08 12.78 -13.53
CA ASN A 115 30.32 12.78 -14.32
C ASN A 115 30.23 11.93 -15.60
N LEU A 116 29.44 10.84 -15.60
CA LEU A 116 29.27 9.97 -16.76
C LEU A 116 28.31 10.56 -17.82
N CYS A 117 27.49 11.54 -17.45
CA CYS A 117 26.57 12.21 -18.37
C CYS A 117 27.29 13.10 -19.39
N GLU A 118 28.55 13.46 -19.12
CA GLU A 118 29.41 14.26 -20.01
C GLU A 118 29.89 13.47 -21.24
N ILE A 119 29.99 12.13 -21.15
CA ILE A 119 30.53 11.30 -22.24
C ILE A 119 29.60 11.26 -23.45
N ASN A 120 28.27 11.29 -23.23
CA ASN A 120 27.27 11.23 -24.30
C ASN A 120 26.95 12.61 -24.93
N ASN A 121 27.44 13.72 -24.36
CA ASN A 121 27.31 15.06 -24.92
C ASN A 121 28.69 15.56 -25.34
N ALA A 122 29.08 15.29 -26.59
CA ALA A 122 30.41 15.51 -27.15
C ALA A 122 30.87 17.00 -27.25
N GLY A 123 30.30 17.94 -26.49
CA GLY A 123 30.52 19.37 -26.65
C GLY A 123 30.90 20.17 -25.40
N SER A 124 30.70 19.66 -24.18
CA SER A 124 30.87 20.49 -22.97
C SER A 124 31.19 19.67 -21.70
N TYR A 125 32.43 19.20 -21.57
CA TYR A 125 33.00 18.54 -20.36
C TYR A 125 33.11 19.45 -19.11
N ARG A 126 32.40 20.58 -19.08
CA ARG A 126 32.47 21.56 -17.98
C ARG A 126 31.11 22.03 -17.48
N ASP A 127 30.02 21.64 -18.13
CA ASP A 127 28.69 22.05 -17.69
C ASP A 127 28.17 21.09 -16.63
N SER A 128 28.34 21.47 -15.36
CA SER A 128 27.76 20.83 -14.16
C SER A 128 26.22 20.88 -14.10
N SER A 129 25.57 21.14 -15.25
CA SER A 129 24.13 21.24 -15.41
C SER A 129 23.41 19.90 -15.29
N TYR A 130 24.16 18.78 -15.36
CA TYR A 130 23.61 17.43 -15.17
C TYR A 130 23.96 16.89 -13.80
N GLN A 131 22.92 16.40 -13.14
CA GLN A 131 23.00 15.81 -11.82
C GLN A 131 22.38 14.43 -11.82
N ARG A 132 22.77 13.69 -10.79
CA ARG A 132 22.25 12.41 -10.38
C ARG A 132 21.53 12.64 -9.07
N GLY A 133 20.29 12.19 -8.97
CA GLY A 133 19.47 12.37 -7.78
C GLY A 133 18.81 11.08 -7.35
N ASN A 134 18.95 10.71 -6.08
CA ASN A 134 18.03 9.78 -5.44
C ASN A 134 16.86 10.57 -4.88
N ILE A 135 15.65 10.17 -5.24
CA ILE A 135 14.41 10.82 -4.83
C ILE A 135 13.55 9.78 -4.11
N LEU A 136 13.10 10.12 -2.91
CA LEU A 136 12.11 9.36 -2.15
C LEU A 136 10.70 9.87 -2.49
N LEU A 137 9.83 8.96 -2.92
CA LEU A 137 8.40 9.17 -3.11
C LEU A 137 7.63 8.44 -1.99
N PRO A 138 7.12 9.15 -0.98
CA PRO A 138 6.09 8.59 -0.13
C PRO A 138 4.76 8.56 -0.89
N THR A 139 4.06 7.43 -0.82
CA THR A 139 2.73 7.26 -1.42
C THR A 139 1.78 6.57 -0.45
N ARG A 140 0.51 6.92 -0.55
CA ARG A 140 -0.55 6.47 0.34
C ARG A 140 -1.72 5.98 -0.50
N GLY A 141 -1.92 4.67 -0.52
CA GLY A 141 -3.12 4.05 -1.07
C GLY A 141 -4.21 3.91 -0.02
N GLN A 142 -5.44 4.15 -0.44
CA GLN A 142 -6.63 3.99 0.39
C GLN A 142 -7.74 3.36 -0.45
N ARG A 143 -8.42 2.36 0.10
CA ARG A 143 -9.68 1.85 -0.44
C ARG A 143 -10.82 2.45 0.35
N GLN A 144 -11.77 3.08 -0.34
CA GLN A 144 -12.90 3.78 0.24
C GLN A 144 -14.23 3.15 -0.20
N THR A 145 -15.20 3.09 0.70
CA THR A 145 -16.62 2.81 0.40
C THR A 145 -17.47 3.96 0.92
N LEU A 146 -18.30 4.57 0.07
CA LEU A 146 -19.20 5.67 0.46
C LEU A 146 -18.50 6.77 1.30
N GLY A 147 -17.24 7.09 0.97
CA GLY A 147 -16.42 8.08 1.67
C GLY A 147 -15.61 7.56 2.87
N ASN A 148 -15.88 6.35 3.36
CA ASN A 148 -15.17 5.76 4.50
C ASN A 148 -13.96 4.93 4.05
N ALA A 149 -12.81 5.14 4.71
CA ALA A 149 -11.62 4.30 4.54
C ALA A 149 -11.88 2.88 5.05
N ILE A 150 -11.77 1.88 4.16
CA ILE A 150 -11.85 0.46 4.55
C ILE A 150 -10.44 -0.11 4.76
N ALA A 151 -9.49 0.33 3.95
CA ALA A 151 -8.11 -0.10 4.02
C ALA A 151 -7.16 1.04 3.66
N LEU A 152 -6.03 1.08 4.35
CA LEU A 152 -4.98 2.06 4.13
C LEU A 152 -3.62 1.36 4.05
N ARG A 153 -2.82 1.74 3.05
CA ARG A 153 -1.43 1.31 2.92
C ARG A 153 -0.56 2.50 2.58
N ARG A 154 0.57 2.64 3.29
CA ARG A 154 1.63 3.60 2.94
C ARG A 154 2.79 2.81 2.34
N VAL A 155 3.30 3.26 1.21
CA VAL A 155 4.45 2.70 0.52
C VAL A 155 5.38 3.85 0.18
N ALA A 156 6.66 3.68 0.43
CA ALA A 156 7.67 4.63 0.00
C ALA A 156 8.58 3.95 -1.01
N ALA A 157 8.87 4.63 -2.11
CA ALA A 157 9.80 4.16 -3.12
C ALA A 157 10.94 5.15 -3.29
N THR A 158 12.13 4.64 -3.52
CA THR A 158 13.30 5.45 -3.90
C THR A 158 13.57 5.24 -5.37
N MET A 159 13.66 6.31 -6.14
CA MET A 159 14.06 6.27 -7.54
C MET A 159 15.37 7.03 -7.74
N ASP A 160 16.28 6.45 -8.51
CA ASP A 160 17.50 7.11 -8.97
C ASP A 160 17.24 7.69 -10.36
N VAL A 161 17.44 8.99 -10.52
CA VAL A 161 17.18 9.68 -11.78
C VAL A 161 18.47 10.29 -12.33
N GLN A 162 18.86 9.85 -13.53
CA GLN A 162 20.07 10.25 -14.26
C GLN A 162 19.82 10.10 -15.78
N PRO A 163 20.24 11.05 -16.64
CA PRO A 163 20.69 12.41 -16.34
C PRO A 163 19.53 13.34 -15.93
N TRP A 164 19.75 14.18 -14.91
CA TRP A 164 18.79 15.20 -14.48
C TRP A 164 19.30 16.61 -14.75
N ARG A 165 18.52 17.47 -15.40
CA ARG A 165 18.96 18.84 -15.81
C ARG A 165 18.31 19.99 -15.04
N VAL A 166 17.47 19.69 -14.04
CA VAL A 166 16.69 20.72 -13.35
C VAL A 166 17.50 21.27 -12.17
N PRO A 167 17.58 22.61 -12.00
CA PRO A 167 18.33 23.19 -10.90
C PRO A 167 17.81 22.70 -9.56
N VAL A 168 18.73 22.35 -8.66
CA VAL A 168 18.46 21.82 -7.32
C VAL A 168 17.44 22.68 -6.55
N SER A 169 17.45 23.99 -6.76
CA SER A 169 16.52 24.93 -6.12
C SER A 169 15.05 24.62 -6.40
N SER A 170 14.69 24.00 -7.54
CA SER A 170 13.30 23.65 -7.84
C SER A 170 12.84 22.36 -7.15
N LEU A 171 13.77 21.53 -6.66
CA LEU A 171 13.48 20.29 -5.93
C LEU A 171 13.21 20.52 -4.44
N PHE A 172 13.54 21.71 -3.93
CA PHE A 172 13.40 22.06 -2.52
C PHE A 172 12.45 23.26 -2.28
N PRO A 173 11.20 23.25 -2.78
CA PRO A 173 10.25 24.28 -2.37
C PRO A 173 10.00 24.23 -0.85
N LEU A 174 10.09 23.03 -0.25
CA LEU A 174 9.96 22.80 1.19
C LEU A 174 11.13 23.35 2.02
N ALA A 175 12.34 23.46 1.46
CA ALA A 175 13.45 24.09 2.19
C ALA A 175 13.31 25.61 2.27
N GLN A 176 12.44 26.19 1.43
CA GLN A 176 12.07 27.60 1.47
C GLN A 176 10.80 27.84 2.28
N MET A 177 10.06 26.79 2.66
CA MET A 177 8.91 26.92 3.55
C MET A 177 9.40 27.16 4.98
N PRO A 178 8.80 28.12 5.71
CA PRO A 178 9.12 28.33 7.11
C PRO A 178 8.86 27.04 7.90
N THR A 179 9.78 26.70 8.81
CA THR A 179 9.81 25.44 9.57
C THR A 179 8.53 25.15 10.36
N GLU A 180 7.77 26.18 10.72
CA GLU A 180 6.47 26.05 11.41
C GLU A 180 5.41 25.41 10.51
N GLU A 181 5.38 25.80 9.23
CA GLU A 181 4.42 25.26 8.26
C GLU A 181 4.76 23.81 7.86
N LEU A 182 6.05 23.46 7.90
CA LEU A 182 6.52 22.10 7.61
C LEU A 182 6.12 21.12 8.71
N ALA A 183 6.16 21.54 9.99
CA ALA A 183 5.77 20.71 11.13
C ALA A 183 4.26 20.45 11.16
N GLU A 184 3.43 21.44 10.82
CA GLU A 184 1.98 21.30 10.73
C GLU A 184 1.57 20.32 9.60
N LYS A 185 2.22 20.45 8.44
CA LYS A 185 1.96 19.59 7.28
C LYS A 185 2.49 18.17 7.41
N ALA A 186 3.54 17.94 8.21
CA ALA A 186 4.06 16.61 8.49
C ALA A 186 3.23 15.82 9.53
N ALA A 187 2.34 16.49 10.27
CA ALA A 187 1.51 15.88 11.31
C ALA A 187 0.15 15.34 10.81
N LEU A 188 -0.22 15.63 9.55
CA LEU A 188 -1.46 15.19 8.87
C LEU A 188 -1.21 13.93 7.99
#